data_AF-A0A6P1EZ23-F1
#
_entry.id   AF-A0A6P1EZ23-F1
#
_cell.length_a   1.000
_cell.length_b   1.000
_cell.length_c   1.000
_cell.angle_alpha   90.00
_cell.angle_beta   90.00
_cell.angle_gamma   90.00
#
_symmetry.space_group_name_H-M   'P 1'
#
loop_
_entity.id
_entity.type
_entity.pdbx_description
1 polymer ?
#
loop_
_entity_poly.entity_id
_entity_poly.type
_entity_poly.pdbx_seq_one_letter_code
_entity_poly.pdbx_strand_id
1 'polypeptide(L)'
;MAAMTSVDLPSTSEADDAALHALEDASLAIAGLEDACIVGGQMVALLCGAYPSSGLIVRRTADADAAVSPLVAARGTLHDALTGLGYTPNSA
;
A
#
# COMPACT_ATOMS: atom_id res chain seq x y z
N MET A 1 -19.31 1.74 13.16
CA MET A 1 -18.20 2.25 12.34
C MET A 1 -16.97 2.31 13.23
N ALA A 2 -15.88 1.63 12.87
CA ALA A 2 -14.64 1.77 13.62
C ALA A 2 -14.18 3.23 13.56
N ALA A 3 -13.61 3.76 14.65
CA ALA A 3 -13.01 5.09 14.62
C ALA A 3 -11.85 5.09 13.61
N MET A 4 -11.77 6.13 12.77
CA MET A 4 -10.64 6.28 11.87
C MET A 4 -9.39 6.62 12.69
N THR A 5 -8.37 5.77 12.60
CA THR A 5 -7.05 6.02 13.20
C THR A 5 -6.20 6.74 12.17
N SER A 6 -5.60 7.86 12.56
CA SER A 6 -4.60 8.57 11.76
C SER A 6 -3.20 8.19 12.26
N VAL A 7 -2.25 8.09 11.33
CA VAL A 7 -0.85 7.74 11.61
C VAL A 7 0.07 8.66 10.85
N ASP A 8 1.18 9.06 11.49
CA ASP A 8 2.25 9.83 10.85
C ASP A 8 3.37 8.88 10.46
N LEU A 9 3.67 8.81 9.15
CA LEU A 9 4.79 8.04 8.62
C LEU A 9 5.90 8.99 8.17
N PRO A 10 7.12 8.89 8.72
CA PRO A 10 8.22 9.77 8.33
C PRO A 10 8.75 9.38 6.94
N SER A 11 8.96 10.38 6.10
CA SER A 11 9.77 10.26 4.89
C SER A 11 11.17 10.82 5.15
N THR A 12 12.20 10.05 4.84
CA THR A 12 13.61 10.42 5.04
C THR A 12 14.42 10.39 3.75
N SER A 13 13.79 10.04 2.63
CA SER A 13 14.43 9.88 1.33
C SER A 13 13.40 9.92 0.20
N GLU A 14 13.85 10.18 -1.03
CA GLU A 14 13.02 10.10 -2.24
C GLU A 14 12.35 8.72 -2.41
N ALA A 15 13.01 7.65 -1.94
CA ALA A 15 12.44 6.30 -1.96
C ALA A 15 11.28 6.15 -0.98
N ASP A 16 11.35 6.80 0.20
CA ASP A 16 10.25 6.79 1.17
C ASP A 16 9.05 7.58 0.61
N ASP A 17 9.29 8.74 -0.01
CA ASP A 17 8.22 9.54 -0.67
C ASP A 17 7.57 8.76 -1.81
N ALA A 18 8.37 8.12 -2.68
CA ALA A 18 7.84 7.29 -3.76
C ALA A 18 7.01 6.11 -3.22
N ALA A 19 7.44 5.49 -2.11
CA ALA A 19 6.71 4.40 -1.49
C ALA A 19 5.38 4.86 -0.86
N LEU A 20 5.33 6.08 -0.29
CA LEU A 20 4.10 6.67 0.25
C LEU A 20 3.11 7.04 -0.86
N HIS A 21 3.57 7.59 -1.99
CA HIS A 21 2.73 7.79 -3.16
C HIS A 21 2.21 6.45 -3.73
N ALA A 22 3.09 5.44 -3.83
CA ALA A 22 2.67 4.11 -4.28
C ALA A 22 1.63 3.49 -3.33
N LEU A 23 1.71 3.74 -2.02
CA LEU A 23 0.72 3.32 -1.04
C LEU A 23 -0.64 4.00 -1.28
N GLU A 24 -0.65 5.31 -1.54
CA GLU A 24 -1.87 6.04 -1.87
C GLU A 24 -2.52 5.48 -3.15
N ASP A 25 -1.74 5.34 -4.21
CA ASP A 25 -2.20 4.81 -5.50
C ASP A 25 -2.74 3.39 -5.37
N ALA A 26 -2.01 2.50 -4.69
CA ALA A 26 -2.45 1.13 -4.43
C ALA A 26 -3.75 1.11 -3.62
N SER A 27 -3.88 1.98 -2.61
CA SER A 27 -5.08 2.08 -1.78
C SER A 27 -6.29 2.54 -2.59
N LEU A 28 -6.11 3.54 -3.46
CA LEU A 28 -7.16 4.03 -4.37
C LEU A 28 -7.53 2.95 -5.40
N ALA A 29 -6.55 2.25 -5.95
CA ALA A 29 -6.77 1.21 -6.96
C ALA A 29 -7.57 0.02 -6.42
N ILE A 30 -7.48 -0.27 -5.11
CA ILE A 30 -8.22 -1.37 -4.48
C ILE A 30 -9.47 -0.93 -3.70
N ALA A 31 -9.74 0.37 -3.55
CA ALA A 31 -10.81 0.88 -2.68
C ALA A 31 -12.22 0.35 -3.04
N GLY A 32 -12.45 0.01 -4.30
CA GLY A 32 -13.72 -0.54 -4.79
C GLY A 32 -13.76 -2.06 -4.92
N LEU A 33 -12.71 -2.77 -4.51
CA LEU A 33 -12.59 -4.22 -4.67
C LEU A 33 -12.96 -4.94 -3.38
N GLU A 34 -13.84 -5.93 -3.50
CA GLU A 34 -14.10 -6.87 -2.40
C GLU A 34 -12.88 -7.77 -2.18
N ASP A 35 -12.61 -8.12 -0.92
CA ASP A 35 -11.48 -8.96 -0.51
C ASP A 35 -10.11 -8.47 -1.00
N ALA A 36 -9.87 -7.16 -0.87
CA ALA A 36 -8.58 -6.53 -1.15
C ALA A 36 -8.03 -5.76 0.06
N CYS A 37 -6.71 -5.80 0.26
CA CYS A 37 -6.06 -5.03 1.32
C CYS A 37 -4.60 -4.71 1.00
N ILE A 38 -4.07 -3.66 1.64
CA ILE A 38 -2.64 -3.37 1.66
C ILE A 38 -1.94 -4.42 2.52
N VAL A 39 -0.85 -4.98 2.00
CA VAL A 39 -0.01 -5.97 2.67
C VAL A 39 1.46 -5.53 2.64
N GLY A 40 2.38 -6.42 2.99
CA GLY A 40 3.81 -6.17 2.86
C GLY A 40 4.35 -5.11 3.83
N GLY A 41 5.37 -4.38 3.39
CA GLY A 41 6.08 -3.41 4.23
C GLY A 41 5.20 -2.25 4.70
N GLN A 42 4.35 -1.73 3.81
CA GLN A 42 3.45 -0.62 4.13
C GLN A 42 2.40 -0.99 5.17
N MET A 43 1.84 -2.20 5.11
CA MET A 43 0.95 -2.71 6.15
C MET A 43 1.63 -2.71 7.53
N VAL A 44 2.88 -3.16 7.60
CA VAL A 44 3.65 -3.14 8.85
C VAL A 44 3.86 -1.70 9.31
N ALA A 45 4.27 -0.79 8.43
CA ALA A 45 4.48 0.62 8.77
C ALA A 45 3.21 1.28 9.36
N LEU A 46 2.06 1.08 8.72
CA LEU A 46 0.76 1.58 9.19
C LEU A 46 0.39 1.03 10.58
N LEU A 47 0.53 -0.29 10.78
CA LEU A 47 0.22 -0.92 12.07
C LEU A 47 1.15 -0.45 13.18
N CYS A 48 2.43 -0.25 12.89
CA CYS A 48 3.41 0.25 13.85
C CYS A 48 3.15 1.72 14.22
N GLY A 49 2.72 2.54 13.26
CA GLY A 49 2.28 3.91 13.52
C GLY A 49 0.99 3.98 14.34
N ALA A 50 0.03 3.09 14.06
CA ALA A 50 -1.26 3.04 14.76
C ALA A 50 -1.15 2.47 16.17
N TYR A 51 -0.24 1.50 16.37
CA TYR A 51 -0.08 0.75 17.62
C TYR A 51 1.40 0.75 18.06
N PRO A 52 1.93 1.92 18.46
CA PRO A 52 3.34 2.05 18.82
C PRO A 52 3.68 1.13 20.00
N SER A 53 4.72 0.32 19.81
CA SER A 53 5.21 -0.66 20.79
C SER A 53 6.67 -0.39 21.11
N SER A 54 7.05 -0.49 22.39
CA SER A 54 8.43 -0.23 22.82
C SER A 54 9.43 -1.17 22.14
N GLY A 55 10.49 -0.62 21.55
CA GLY A 55 11.55 -1.41 20.90
C GLY A 55 11.24 -1.83 19.46
N LEU A 56 10.10 -1.42 18.92
CA LEU A 56 9.75 -1.73 17.54
C LEU A 56 10.48 -0.78 16.58
N ILE A 57 11.26 -1.36 15.68
CA ILE A 57 11.98 -0.62 14.63
C ILE A 57 11.10 -0.58 13.39
N VAL A 58 10.74 0.62 12.95
CA VAL A 58 9.98 0.81 11.70
C VAL A 58 10.80 0.26 10.54
N ARG A 59 10.23 -0.75 9.84
CA ARG A 59 10.82 -1.28 8.62
C ARG A 59 10.49 -0.34 7.47
N ARG A 60 11.52 0.27 6.88
CA ARG A 60 11.37 1.02 5.62
C ARG A 60 11.11 0.06 4.46
N THR A 61 10.29 0.50 3.51
CA THR A 61 9.95 -0.22 2.29
C THR A 61 9.95 0.78 1.14
N ALA A 62 10.39 0.36 -0.04
CA ALA A 62 10.53 1.25 -1.21
C ALA A 62 9.35 1.12 -2.19
N ASP A 63 8.35 0.33 -1.81
CA ASP A 63 7.24 -0.15 -2.62
C ASP A 63 5.95 -0.22 -1.79
N ALA A 64 4.85 -0.56 -2.45
CA ALA A 64 3.58 -0.86 -1.82
C ALA A 64 2.99 -2.12 -2.44
N ASP A 65 2.49 -3.01 -1.58
CA ASP A 65 1.90 -4.28 -1.99
C ASP A 65 0.40 -4.28 -1.69
N ALA A 66 -0.39 -4.78 -2.63
CA ALA A 66 -1.81 -5.04 -2.44
C ALA A 66 -2.12 -6.52 -2.67
N ALA A 67 -2.83 -7.13 -1.73
CA ALA A 67 -3.41 -8.45 -1.91
C ALA A 67 -4.82 -8.32 -2.50
N VAL A 68 -5.11 -9.16 -3.49
CA VAL A 68 -6.43 -9.26 -4.13
C VAL A 68 -6.78 -10.73 -4.38
N SER A 69 -8.07 -11.03 -4.49
CA SER A 69 -8.51 -12.38 -4.84
C SER A 69 -8.01 -12.80 -6.25
N PRO A 70 -7.80 -14.11 -6.51
CA PRO A 70 -7.40 -14.59 -7.84
C PRO A 70 -8.40 -14.18 -8.94
N LEU A 71 -9.68 -14.06 -8.61
CA LEU A 71 -10.71 -13.61 -9.55
C LEU A 71 -10.49 -12.14 -9.96
N VAL A 72 -10.18 -11.28 -9.00
CA VAL A 72 -9.86 -9.87 -9.25
C VAL A 72 -8.56 -9.76 -10.07
N ALA A 73 -7.53 -10.52 -9.70
CA ALA A 73 -6.28 -10.56 -10.45
C ALA A 73 -6.48 -10.98 -11.91
N ALA A 74 -7.29 -12.01 -12.16
CA ALA A 74 -7.56 -12.53 -13.51
C ALA A 74 -8.38 -11.57 -14.39
N ARG A 75 -9.14 -10.64 -13.79
CA ARG A 75 -9.96 -9.67 -14.55
C ARG A 75 -9.17 -8.53 -15.18
N GLY A 76 -7.93 -8.29 -14.73
CA GLY A 76 -7.12 -7.18 -15.22
C GLY A 76 -7.55 -5.79 -14.72
N THR A 77 -8.62 -5.68 -13.93
CA THR A 77 -9.12 -4.37 -13.47
C THR A 77 -8.10 -3.58 -12.64
N LEU A 78 -7.32 -4.27 -11.81
CA LEU A 78 -6.23 -3.65 -11.05
C LEU A 78 -5.09 -3.19 -11.97
N HIS A 79 -4.79 -3.96 -13.02
CA HIS A 79 -3.79 -3.59 -14.01
C HIS A 79 -4.21 -2.33 -14.77
N ASP A 80 -5.46 -2.26 -15.22
CA ASP A 80 -6.00 -1.09 -15.93
C ASP A 80 -6.02 0.15 -15.03
N ALA A 81 -6.37 -0.01 -13.76
CA ALA A 81 -6.35 1.09 -12.79
C ALA A 81 -4.93 1.65 -12.60
N LEU A 82 -3.94 0.79 -12.37
CA LEU A 82 -2.55 1.21 -12.15
C LEU A 82 -1.92 1.79 -13.43
N THR A 83 -2.16 1.19 -14.60
CA THR A 83 -1.66 1.75 -15.87
C THR A 83 -2.32 3.10 -16.20
N GLY A 84 -3.59 3.29 -15.82
CA GLY A 84 -4.28 4.58 -15.90
C GLY A 84 -3.66 5.67 -15.01
N LEU A 85 -3.01 5.28 -13.91
CA LEU A 85 -2.21 6.18 -13.04
C LEU A 85 -0.79 6.43 -13.57
N GLY A 86 -0.40 5.81 -14.69
CA GLY A 86 0.90 6.00 -15.33
C GLY A 86 1.95 4.93 -14.99
N TYR A 87 1.59 3.88 -14.24
CA TYR A 87 2.51 2.78 -13.95
C TYR A 87 2.78 1.96 -15.22
N THR A 88 4.06 1.61 -15.42
CA THR A 88 4.47 0.69 -16.48
C THR A 88 4.62 -0.72 -15.93
N PRO A 89 3.91 -1.72 -16.48
CA PRO A 89 4.08 -3.11 -16.08
C PRO A 89 5.52 -3.56 -16.31
N ASN A 90 6.12 -4.21 -15.32
CA ASN A 90 7.43 -4.81 -15.43
C ASN A 90 7.36 -6.27 -14.98
N SER A 91 8.04 -7.15 -15.72
CA SER A 91 8.37 -8.49 -15.26
C SER A 91 9.76 -8.42 -14.62
N ALA A 92 9.80 -8.34 -13.30
CA ALA A 92 11.05 -8.49 -12.55
C ALA A 92 11.61 -9.91 -12.71
#